data_AF-A0A1I3A901-F1
#
_entry.id   AF-A0A1I3A901-F1
#
_cell.length_a   1.000
_cell.length_b   1.000
_cell.length_c   1.000
_cell.angle_alpha   90.00
_cell.angle_beta   90.00
_cell.angle_gamma   90.00
#
_symmetry.space_group_name_H-M   'P 1'
#
loop_
_entity.id
_entity.type
_entity.pdbx_description
1 polymer ?
#
loop_
_entity_poly.entity_id
_entity_poly.type
_entity_poly.pdbx_seq_one_letter_code
_entity_poly.pdbx_strand_id
1 'polypeptide(L)'
;MFADLPLVTWIVFAALAGLSVLTLTVVIFKLMQFRRMGVGGHRLAEAILDDWLNGRPDEAQRKAQAGRTVLARVLGATMSGLRARPAEPGYGEELARQVALAELVQMGARMRLLEAVVQMAPMLGLLGTVIGMIDAFGNLALSQQTSDPRLLAGGIWTALTTTAAGLAIALVAYFVSAWLEGRIEDERQGIELAVSAAIHGRIARPGR
;
A
#
# COMPACT_ATOMS: atom_id res chain seq x y z
N MET A 1 18.18 22.03 24.85
CA MET A 1 17.07 21.12 25.17
C MET A 1 17.32 19.68 24.68
N PHE A 2 17.93 19.43 23.51
CA PHE A 2 18.29 18.07 23.05
C PHE A 2 19.75 17.64 23.34
N ALA A 3 20.63 18.57 23.73
CA ALA A 3 22.07 18.32 23.84
C ALA A 3 22.49 17.47 25.05
N ASP A 4 21.65 17.39 26.10
CA ASP A 4 21.93 16.62 27.32
C ASP A 4 21.26 15.24 27.33
N LEU A 5 20.76 14.78 26.17
CA LEU A 5 20.09 13.49 26.08
C LEU A 5 21.12 12.34 25.98
N PRO A 6 20.90 11.22 26.68
CA PRO A 6 21.76 10.06 26.62
C PRO A 6 21.88 9.52 25.19
N LEU A 7 23.05 8.92 24.87
CA LEU A 7 23.37 8.38 23.54
C LEU A 7 22.27 7.42 23.02
N VAL A 8 21.67 6.65 23.93
CA VAL A 8 20.62 5.67 23.61
C VAL A 8 19.35 6.35 23.10
N THR A 9 18.97 7.50 23.65
CA THR A 9 17.82 8.28 23.18
C THR A 9 18.03 8.79 21.75
N TRP A 10 19.25 9.24 21.43
CA TRP A 10 19.60 9.66 20.07
C TRP A 10 19.49 8.51 19.07
N ILE A 11 19.86 7.29 19.47
CA ILE A 11 19.70 6.09 18.63
C ILE A 11 18.21 5.83 18.33
N VAL A 12 17.32 5.97 19.34
CA VAL A 12 15.88 5.79 19.14
C VAL A 12 15.31 6.84 18.19
N PHE A 13 15.63 8.12 18.39
CA PHE A 13 15.18 9.18 17.49
C PHE A 13 15.73 9.00 16.07
N ALA A 14 16.99 8.59 15.92
CA ALA A 14 17.58 8.29 14.61
C ALA A 14 16.88 7.11 13.93
N ALA A 15 16.54 6.06 14.68
CA ALA A 15 15.79 4.92 14.17
C ALA A 15 14.37 5.33 13.72
N LEU A 16 13.66 6.13 14.53
CA LEU A 16 12.34 6.67 14.17
C LEU A 16 12.40 7.59 12.95
N ALA A 17 13.42 8.44 12.86
CA ALA A 17 13.65 9.30 11.70
C ALA A 17 13.93 8.47 10.44
N GLY A 18 14.78 7.45 10.53
CA GLY A 18 15.05 6.50 9.45
C GLY A 18 13.77 5.78 8.99
N LEU A 19 12.94 5.34 9.93
CA LEU A 19 11.66 4.70 9.63
C LEU A 19 10.67 5.67 8.97
N SER A 20 10.64 6.94 9.40
CA SER A 20 9.81 7.99 8.79
C SER A 20 10.22 8.23 7.32
N VAL A 21 11.53 8.37 7.05
CA VAL A 21 12.06 8.54 5.68
C VAL A 21 11.76 7.32 4.82
N LEU A 22 11.94 6.11 5.36
CA LEU A 22 11.59 4.87 4.67
C LEU A 22 10.10 4.83 4.30
N THR A 23 9.24 5.17 5.27
CA THR A 23 7.77 5.23 5.08
C THR A 23 7.43 6.18 3.94
N LEU A 24 7.91 7.42 4.00
CA LEU A 24 7.64 8.43 2.98
C LEU A 24 8.13 7.98 1.59
N THR A 25 9.32 7.37 1.54
CA THR A 25 9.90 6.85 0.29
C THR A 25 9.01 5.77 -0.32
N VAL A 26 8.56 4.81 0.49
CA VAL A 26 7.67 3.73 0.03
C VAL A 26 6.33 4.29 -0.42
N VAL A 27 5.74 5.22 0.33
CA VAL A 27 4.47 5.86 -0.01
C VAL A 27 4.56 6.57 -1.35
N ILE A 28 5.58 7.41 -1.56
CA ILE A 28 5.78 8.11 -2.83
C ILE A 28 5.98 7.12 -3.98
N PHE A 29 6.83 6.11 -3.79
CA PHE A 29 7.06 5.09 -4.80
C PHE A 29 5.76 4.37 -5.18
N LYS A 30 4.94 3.98 -4.19
CA LYS A 30 3.67 3.29 -4.41
C LYS A 30 2.65 4.16 -5.11
N LEU A 31 2.53 5.42 -4.72
CA LEU A 31 1.66 6.38 -5.40
C LEU A 31 2.06 6.56 -6.87
N MET A 32 3.37 6.68 -7.15
CA MET A 32 3.88 6.75 -8.52
C MET A 32 3.61 5.46 -9.30
N GLN A 33 3.81 4.29 -8.67
CA GLN A 33 3.57 2.98 -9.27
C GLN A 33 2.10 2.81 -9.66
N PHE A 34 1.16 3.09 -8.76
CA PHE A 34 -0.28 2.98 -9.02
C PHE A 34 -0.74 3.94 -10.11
N ARG A 35 -0.23 5.18 -10.11
CA ARG A 35 -0.51 6.15 -11.17
C ARG A 35 0.05 5.69 -12.53
N ARG A 36 1.24 5.08 -12.56
CA ARG A 36 1.84 4.54 -13.80
C ARG A 36 1.08 3.33 -14.34
N MET A 37 0.55 2.47 -13.48
CA MET A 37 -0.26 1.30 -13.85
C MET A 37 -1.71 1.67 -14.22
N GLY A 38 -2.09 2.95 -14.11
CA GLY A 38 -3.43 3.41 -14.48
C GLY A 38 -4.53 2.83 -13.61
N VAL A 39 -4.23 2.54 -12.34
CA VAL A 39 -5.19 1.99 -11.36
C VAL A 39 -6.35 2.97 -11.17
N GLY A 40 -7.57 2.51 -11.40
CA GLY A 40 -8.80 3.29 -11.45
C GLY A 40 -9.24 3.66 -12.87
N GLY A 41 -8.53 3.24 -13.91
CA GLY A 41 -8.80 3.53 -15.33
C GLY A 41 -10.00 2.80 -15.94
N HIS A 42 -11.10 2.68 -15.19
CA HIS A 42 -12.29 1.91 -15.55
C HIS A 42 -12.96 2.40 -16.85
N ARG A 43 -12.91 3.70 -17.14
CA ARG A 43 -13.51 4.27 -18.38
C ARG A 43 -12.92 3.68 -19.65
N LEU A 44 -11.60 3.42 -19.67
CA LEU A 44 -10.95 2.82 -20.83
C LEU A 44 -11.38 1.36 -20.98
N ALA A 45 -11.48 0.63 -19.86
CA ALA A 45 -11.94 -0.75 -19.84
C ALA A 45 -13.40 -0.87 -20.31
N GLU A 46 -14.27 0.02 -19.85
CA GLU A 46 -15.67 0.11 -20.30
C GLU A 46 -15.74 0.36 -21.81
N ALA A 47 -14.96 1.31 -22.34
CA ALA A 47 -14.91 1.58 -23.78
C ALA A 47 -14.37 0.40 -24.61
N ILE A 48 -13.37 -0.34 -24.10
CA ILE A 48 -12.86 -1.56 -24.74
C ILE A 48 -13.94 -2.64 -24.77
N LEU A 49 -14.63 -2.85 -23.64
CA LEU A 49 -15.73 -3.81 -23.53
C LEU A 49 -16.92 -3.43 -24.41
N ASP A 50 -17.26 -2.15 -24.52
CA ASP A 50 -18.32 -1.67 -25.41
C ASP A 50 -18.02 -2.01 -26.86
N ASP A 51 -16.81 -1.73 -27.34
CA ASP A 51 -16.44 -2.07 -28.71
C ASP A 51 -16.47 -3.58 -28.96
N TRP A 52 -16.01 -4.37 -27.99
CA TRP A 52 -16.03 -5.83 -28.06
C TRP A 52 -17.44 -6.40 -28.17
N LEU A 53 -18.34 -5.98 -27.27
CA LEU A 53 -19.71 -6.47 -27.21
C LEU A 53 -20.58 -5.99 -28.36
N ASN A 54 -20.25 -4.84 -28.97
CA ASN A 54 -20.92 -4.33 -30.17
C ASN A 54 -20.37 -4.93 -31.48
N GLY A 55 -19.57 -6.00 -31.41
CA GLY A 55 -19.08 -6.71 -32.61
C GLY A 55 -17.95 -5.98 -33.34
N ARG A 56 -17.18 -5.12 -32.65
CA ARG A 56 -16.00 -4.43 -33.20
C ARG A 56 -14.70 -4.95 -32.55
N PRO A 57 -14.36 -6.24 -32.73
CA PRO A 57 -13.26 -6.89 -31.99
C PRO A 57 -11.87 -6.33 -32.34
N ASP A 58 -11.66 -5.81 -33.55
CA ASP A 58 -10.38 -5.21 -33.94
C ASP A 58 -10.17 -3.83 -33.29
N GLU A 59 -11.24 -3.04 -33.12
CA GLU A 59 -11.17 -1.78 -32.38
C GLU A 59 -10.88 -2.02 -30.91
N ALA A 60 -11.61 -2.95 -30.30
CA ALA A 60 -11.42 -3.34 -28.90
C ALA A 60 -9.97 -3.81 -28.65
N GLN A 61 -9.45 -4.69 -29.50
CA GLN A 61 -8.09 -5.22 -29.35
C GLN A 61 -7.02 -4.13 -29.52
N ARG A 62 -7.18 -3.22 -30.48
CA ARG A 62 -6.25 -2.08 -30.66
C ARG A 62 -6.25 -1.16 -29.44
N LYS A 63 -7.42 -0.83 -28.90
CA LYS A 63 -7.54 0.01 -27.69
C LYS A 63 -6.94 -0.69 -26.48
N ALA A 64 -7.13 -2.00 -26.34
CA ALA A 64 -6.54 -2.80 -25.27
C ALA A 64 -5.00 -2.81 -25.34
N GLN A 65 -4.43 -3.00 -26.53
CA GLN A 65 -2.97 -3.00 -26.74
C GLN A 65 -2.33 -1.61 -26.56
N ALA A 66 -3.03 -0.54 -26.94
CA ALA A 66 -2.59 0.83 -26.70
C ALA A 66 -2.79 1.27 -25.23
N GLY A 67 -3.68 0.59 -24.51
CA GLY A 67 -4.02 0.89 -23.13
C GLY A 67 -2.89 0.57 -22.16
N ARG A 68 -2.66 1.50 -21.22
CA ARG A 68 -1.67 1.34 -20.14
C ARG A 68 -2.29 0.88 -18.81
N THR A 69 -3.60 0.72 -18.77
CA THR A 69 -4.32 0.33 -17.55
C THR A 69 -4.27 -1.18 -17.37
N VAL A 70 -4.36 -1.62 -16.12
CA VAL A 70 -4.39 -3.05 -15.75
C VAL A 70 -5.55 -3.76 -16.45
N LEU A 71 -6.76 -3.22 -16.33
CA LEU A 71 -7.95 -3.73 -17.00
C LEU A 71 -7.78 -3.83 -18.53
N ALA A 72 -7.15 -2.85 -19.18
CA ALA A 72 -6.93 -2.90 -20.62
C ALA A 72 -6.00 -4.06 -21.03
N ARG A 73 -4.93 -4.29 -20.26
CA ARG A 73 -4.01 -5.40 -20.51
C ARG A 73 -4.67 -6.76 -20.30
N VAL A 74 -5.44 -6.91 -19.22
CA VAL A 74 -6.21 -8.13 -18.96
C VAL A 74 -7.24 -8.37 -20.06
N LEU A 75 -8.03 -7.35 -20.43
CA LEU A 75 -9.02 -7.47 -21.50
C LEU A 75 -8.37 -7.82 -22.85
N GLY A 76 -7.23 -7.22 -23.18
CA GLY A 76 -6.50 -7.55 -24.40
C GLY A 76 -6.00 -9.00 -24.43
N ALA A 77 -5.62 -9.54 -23.26
CA ALA A 77 -5.27 -10.93 -23.08
C ALA A 77 -6.50 -11.83 -23.27
N THR A 78 -7.62 -11.55 -22.58
CA THR A 78 -8.90 -12.27 -22.74
C THR A 78 -9.34 -12.33 -24.20
N MET A 79 -9.42 -11.17 -24.86
CA MET A 79 -9.85 -11.05 -26.26
C MET A 79 -8.90 -11.76 -27.22
N SER A 80 -7.59 -11.68 -26.99
CA SER A 80 -6.61 -12.42 -27.81
C SER A 80 -6.79 -13.94 -27.69
N GLY A 81 -7.07 -14.45 -26.49
CA GLY A 81 -7.32 -15.86 -26.24
C GLY A 81 -8.61 -16.34 -26.89
N LEU A 82 -9.71 -15.57 -26.74
CA LEU A 82 -10.99 -15.88 -27.37
C LEU A 82 -10.89 -15.88 -28.91
N ARG A 83 -10.08 -14.98 -29.50
CA ARG A 83 -9.84 -14.97 -30.95
C ARG A 83 -8.98 -16.13 -31.42
N ALA A 84 -7.98 -16.52 -30.63
CA ALA A 84 -7.09 -17.64 -30.96
C ALA A 84 -7.81 -18.98 -30.91
N ARG A 85 -8.74 -19.16 -29.97
CA ARG A 85 -9.55 -20.38 -29.81
C ARG A 85 -11.02 -20.06 -29.50
N PRO A 86 -11.83 -19.70 -30.52
CA PRO A 86 -13.23 -19.32 -30.32
C PRO A 86 -14.12 -20.43 -29.72
N ALA A 87 -13.76 -21.70 -29.96
CA ALA A 87 -14.50 -22.86 -29.45
C ALA A 87 -14.15 -23.22 -27.99
N GLU A 88 -13.12 -22.60 -27.40
CA GLU A 88 -12.63 -22.89 -26.05
C GLU A 88 -12.57 -21.61 -25.20
N PRO A 89 -13.70 -21.09 -24.69
CA PRO A 89 -13.72 -19.87 -23.87
C PRO A 89 -12.78 -19.91 -22.66
N GLY A 90 -12.58 -21.10 -22.08
CA GLY A 90 -11.66 -21.31 -20.96
C GLY A 90 -10.19 -21.00 -21.29
N TYR A 91 -9.78 -21.02 -22.56
CA TYR A 91 -8.44 -20.58 -22.97
C TYR A 91 -8.26 -19.06 -22.79
N GLY A 92 -9.29 -18.28 -23.12
CA GLY A 92 -9.30 -16.83 -22.90
C GLY A 92 -9.31 -16.47 -21.41
N GLU A 93 -10.06 -17.23 -20.61
CA GLU A 93 -10.10 -17.07 -19.15
C GLU A 93 -8.74 -17.36 -18.51
N GLU A 94 -8.07 -18.45 -18.90
CA GLU A 94 -6.75 -18.79 -18.36
C GLU A 94 -5.70 -17.74 -18.70
N LEU A 95 -5.69 -17.22 -19.94
CA LEU A 95 -4.78 -16.16 -20.35
C LEU A 95 -5.04 -14.85 -19.59
N ALA A 96 -6.32 -14.52 -19.37
CA ALA A 96 -6.73 -13.38 -18.55
C ALA A 96 -6.25 -13.54 -17.10
N ARG A 97 -6.42 -14.73 -16.53
CA ARG A 97 -5.98 -15.07 -15.17
C ARG A 97 -4.46 -14.91 -15.01
N GLN A 98 -3.68 -15.37 -15.98
CA GLN A 98 -2.22 -15.23 -15.94
C GLN A 98 -1.78 -13.76 -15.91
N VAL A 99 -2.36 -12.92 -16.78
CA VAL A 99 -2.05 -11.49 -16.81
C VAL A 99 -2.55 -10.80 -15.55
N ALA A 100 -3.77 -11.10 -15.09
CA ALA A 100 -4.32 -10.56 -13.85
C ALA A 100 -3.44 -10.86 -12.63
N LEU A 101 -2.97 -12.10 -12.49
CA LEU A 101 -2.06 -12.49 -11.42
C LEU A 101 -0.75 -11.71 -11.48
N ALA A 102 -0.15 -11.56 -12.67
CA ALA A 102 1.09 -10.80 -12.83
C ALA A 102 0.91 -9.32 -12.44
N GLU A 103 -0.23 -8.71 -12.78
CA GLU A 103 -0.56 -7.33 -12.42
C GLU A 103 -0.82 -7.18 -10.92
N LEU A 104 -1.62 -8.06 -10.31
CA LEU A 104 -1.91 -8.04 -8.88
C LEU A 104 -0.66 -8.27 -8.02
N VAL A 105 0.24 -9.15 -8.45
CA VAL A 105 1.55 -9.35 -7.79
C VAL A 105 2.38 -8.06 -7.84
N GLN A 106 2.40 -7.37 -8.98
CA GLN A 106 3.10 -6.08 -9.10
C GLN A 106 2.46 -5.00 -8.22
N MET A 107 1.13 -4.96 -8.12
CA MET A 107 0.43 -4.05 -7.21
C MET A 107 0.71 -4.35 -5.74
N GLY A 108 0.77 -5.62 -5.35
CA GLY A 108 1.07 -6.05 -3.97
C GLY A 108 2.54 -5.87 -3.58
N ALA A 109 3.45 -5.77 -4.54
CA ALA A 109 4.88 -5.65 -4.28
C ALA A 109 5.20 -4.46 -3.35
N ARG A 110 5.96 -4.68 -2.28
CA ARG A 110 6.33 -3.67 -1.26
C ARG A 110 5.19 -3.21 -0.34
N MET A 111 3.98 -3.81 -0.38
CA MET A 111 2.95 -3.52 0.64
C MET A 111 3.33 -4.05 2.02
N ARG A 112 3.91 -5.25 2.07
CA ARG A 112 4.44 -5.86 3.30
C ARG A 112 5.42 -4.97 4.07
N LEU A 113 6.15 -4.10 3.36
CA LEU A 113 7.07 -3.16 4.02
C LEU A 113 6.30 -2.04 4.74
N LEU A 114 5.22 -1.54 4.14
CA LEU A 114 4.36 -0.53 4.75
C LEU A 114 3.60 -1.12 5.96
N GLU A 115 3.07 -2.34 5.83
CA GLU A 115 2.48 -3.09 6.93
C GLU A 115 3.48 -3.33 8.07
N ALA A 116 4.74 -3.65 7.74
CA ALA A 116 5.79 -3.81 8.74
C ALA A 116 6.06 -2.49 9.48
N VAL A 117 6.09 -1.34 8.78
CA VAL A 117 6.22 -0.02 9.42
C VAL A 117 5.08 0.23 10.41
N VAL A 118 3.84 -0.08 10.03
CA VAL A 118 2.66 0.09 10.89
C VAL A 118 2.82 -0.64 12.23
N GLN A 119 3.43 -1.83 12.21
CA GLN A 119 3.67 -2.63 13.41
C GLN A 119 4.94 -2.23 14.16
N MET A 120 6.03 -1.94 13.45
CA MET A 120 7.34 -1.66 14.06
C MET A 120 7.45 -0.25 14.64
N ALA A 121 6.84 0.76 14.01
CA ALA A 121 6.97 2.16 14.47
C ALA A 121 6.45 2.38 15.91
N PRO A 122 5.27 1.86 16.31
CA PRO A 122 4.79 1.97 17.68
C PRO A 122 5.67 1.19 18.66
N MET A 123 6.16 0.00 18.27
CA MET A 123 7.02 -0.83 19.11
C MET A 123 8.37 -0.14 19.39
N LEU A 124 8.94 0.54 18.39
CA LEU A 124 10.14 1.37 18.55
C LEU A 124 9.88 2.59 19.46
N GLY A 125 8.71 3.23 19.33
CA GLY A 125 8.29 4.31 20.23
C GLY A 125 8.18 3.84 21.69
N LEU A 126 7.53 2.69 21.90
CA LEU A 126 7.40 2.03 23.21
C LEU A 126 8.77 1.64 23.78
N LEU A 127 9.68 1.10 22.96
CA LEU A 127 11.06 0.84 23.38
C LEU A 127 11.74 2.14 23.87
N GLY A 128 11.53 3.24 23.15
CA GLY A 128 11.97 4.57 23.57
C GLY A 128 11.43 4.98 24.94
N THR A 129 10.15 4.70 25.24
CA THR A 129 9.62 4.96 26.59
C THR A 129 10.30 4.14 27.66
N VAL A 130 10.51 2.85 27.42
CA VAL A 130 11.15 1.95 28.39
C VAL A 130 12.56 2.45 28.69
N ILE A 131 13.33 2.78 27.66
CA ILE A 131 14.69 3.31 27.81
C ILE A 131 14.69 4.65 28.57
N GLY A 132 13.81 5.58 28.18
CA GLY A 132 13.73 6.89 28.84
C GLY A 132 13.35 6.80 30.31
N MET A 133 12.46 5.87 30.67
CA MET A 133 12.08 5.63 32.07
C MET A 133 13.18 4.93 32.86
N ILE A 134 13.93 4.00 32.24
CA ILE A 134 15.10 3.35 32.86
C ILE A 134 16.15 4.41 33.22
N ASP A 135 16.46 5.34 32.31
CA ASP A 135 17.42 6.42 32.61
C ASP A 135 16.91 7.39 33.67
N ALA A 136 15.63 7.77 33.60
CA ALA A 136 15.04 8.73 34.55
C ALA A 136 15.07 8.20 35.99
N PHE A 137 14.70 6.93 36.19
CA PHE A 137 14.73 6.30 37.50
C PHE A 137 16.12 5.81 37.91
N GLY A 138 16.98 5.43 36.97
CA GLY A 138 18.36 5.06 37.25
C GLY A 138 19.15 6.23 37.84
N ASN A 139 19.02 7.42 37.26
CA ASN A 139 19.64 8.64 37.78
C ASN A 139 19.12 9.00 39.18
N LEU A 140 17.82 8.81 39.42
CA LEU A 140 17.20 9.04 40.72
C LEU A 140 17.73 8.08 41.81
N ALA A 141 17.94 6.81 41.46
CA ALA A 141 18.46 5.80 42.39
C ALA A 141 19.93 6.02 42.75
N LEU A 142 20.71 6.61 41.85
CA LEU A 142 22.14 6.91 42.04
C LEU A 142 22.38 8.24 42.78
N SER A 143 21.43 9.17 42.74
CA SER A 143 21.52 10.44 43.45
C SER A 143 21.21 10.28 44.95
N GLN A 144 22.22 10.43 45.83
CA GLN A 144 22.05 10.39 47.29
C GLN A 144 21.50 11.69 47.91
N GLN A 145 21.48 12.80 47.15
CA GLN A 145 20.98 14.10 47.60
C GLN A 145 19.83 14.55 46.70
N THR A 146 18.76 15.03 47.35
CA THR A 146 17.57 15.70 46.82
C THR A 146 17.28 15.41 45.35
N SER A 147 16.38 14.45 45.11
CA SER A 147 15.84 14.13 43.79
C SER A 147 15.40 15.39 43.04
N ASP A 148 16.20 15.88 42.08
CA ASP A 148 15.84 17.03 41.28
C ASP A 148 14.66 16.65 40.35
N PRO A 149 13.45 17.18 40.61
CA PRO A 149 12.26 16.79 39.84
C PRO A 149 12.39 17.15 38.36
N ARG A 150 13.29 18.08 38.01
CA ARG A 150 13.53 18.50 36.62
C ARG A 150 14.16 17.41 35.78
N LEU A 151 15.08 16.61 36.36
CA LEU A 151 15.72 15.50 35.66
C LEU A 151 14.72 14.38 35.34
N LEU A 152 13.89 14.03 36.32
CA LEU A 152 12.81 13.05 36.15
C LEU A 152 11.82 13.50 35.07
N ALA A 153 11.39 14.77 35.12
CA ALA A 153 10.49 15.34 34.12
C ALA A 153 11.09 15.30 32.69
N GLY A 154 12.40 15.53 32.55
CA GLY A 154 13.10 15.44 31.26
C GLY A 154 13.08 14.03 30.67
N GLY A 155 13.32 13.00 31.49
CA GLY A 155 13.26 11.60 31.06
C GLY A 155 11.84 11.16 30.64
N ILE A 156 10.82 11.57 31.41
CA ILE A 156 9.41 11.31 31.08
C ILE A 156 9.01 12.02 29.79
N TRP A 157 9.38 13.30 29.62
CA TRP A 157 9.11 14.05 28.39
C TRP A 157 9.69 13.35 27.17
N THR A 158 10.95 12.91 27.28
CA THR A 158 11.65 12.19 26.22
C THR A 158 10.94 10.89 25.87
N ALA A 159 10.60 10.08 26.88
CA ALA A 159 9.85 8.84 26.72
C ALA A 159 8.51 9.07 25.99
N LEU A 160 7.69 10.02 26.46
CA LEU A 160 6.39 10.30 25.85
C LEU A 160 6.53 10.79 24.40
N THR A 161 7.55 11.60 24.12
CA THR A 161 7.80 12.13 22.78
C THR A 161 8.16 11.03 21.78
N THR A 162 8.98 10.03 22.17
CA THR A 162 9.33 8.91 21.26
C THR A 162 8.12 8.05 20.92
N THR A 163 7.23 7.81 21.90
CA THR A 163 5.97 7.06 21.64
C THR A 163 5.03 7.85 20.74
N ALA A 164 4.84 9.14 21.02
CA ALA A 164 4.00 9.99 20.17
C ALA A 164 4.52 10.01 18.72
N ALA A 165 5.84 10.11 18.52
CA ALA A 165 6.45 10.07 17.20
C ALA A 165 6.26 8.70 16.50
N GLY A 166 6.48 7.59 17.20
CA GLY A 166 6.27 6.24 16.67
C GLY A 166 4.82 5.99 16.25
N LEU A 167 3.85 6.42 17.07
CA LEU A 167 2.42 6.34 16.75
C LEU A 167 2.04 7.21 15.56
N ALA A 168 2.57 8.43 15.46
CA ALA A 168 2.29 9.32 14.33
C ALA A 168 2.76 8.72 12.99
N ILE A 169 3.96 8.13 12.96
CA ILE A 169 4.49 7.44 11.77
C ILE A 169 3.60 6.24 11.41
N ALA A 170 3.24 5.42 12.40
CA ALA A 170 2.40 4.25 12.21
C ALA A 170 1.02 4.62 11.64
N LEU A 171 0.41 5.68 12.16
CA LEU A 171 -0.92 6.14 11.74
C LEU A 171 -0.94 6.55 10.28
N VAL A 172 0.07 7.33 9.85
CA VAL A 172 0.20 7.73 8.44
C VAL A 172 0.42 6.51 7.55
N ALA A 173 1.32 5.59 7.94
CA ALA A 173 1.57 4.36 7.18
C ALA A 173 0.30 3.51 7.06
N TYR A 174 -0.49 3.41 8.12
CA TYR A 174 -1.73 2.62 8.17
C TYR A 174 -2.78 3.16 7.19
N PHE A 175 -3.08 4.46 7.23
CA PHE A 175 -4.06 5.04 6.32
C PHE A 175 -3.67 4.86 4.86
N VAL A 176 -2.38 5.00 4.54
CA VAL A 176 -1.90 4.78 3.17
C VAL A 176 -1.98 3.30 2.78
N SER A 177 -1.62 2.37 3.67
CA SER A 177 -1.73 0.93 3.40
C SER A 177 -3.17 0.52 3.14
N ALA A 178 -4.08 0.91 4.04
CA ALA A 178 -5.50 0.60 3.92
C ALA A 178 -6.11 1.17 2.63
N TRP A 179 -5.74 2.40 2.25
CA TRP A 179 -6.19 2.99 1.00
C TRP A 179 -5.65 2.25 -0.24
N LEU A 180 -4.37 1.86 -0.23
CA LEU A 180 -3.77 1.11 -1.34
C LEU A 180 -4.37 -0.30 -1.45
N GLU A 181 -4.57 -0.99 -0.33
CA GLU A 181 -5.22 -2.31 -0.29
C GLU A 181 -6.64 -2.24 -0.85
N GLY A 182 -7.45 -1.25 -0.43
CA GLY A 182 -8.78 -1.03 -1.00
C GLY A 182 -8.74 -0.83 -2.51
N ARG A 183 -7.76 -0.07 -3.03
CA ARG A 183 -7.58 0.11 -4.47
C ARG A 183 -7.18 -1.17 -5.21
N ILE A 184 -6.41 -2.06 -4.59
CA ILE A 184 -6.05 -3.36 -5.18
C ILE A 184 -7.28 -4.26 -5.26
N GLU A 185 -8.09 -4.26 -4.20
CA GLU A 185 -9.31 -5.07 -4.14
C GLU A 185 -10.35 -4.58 -5.17
N ASP A 186 -10.54 -3.27 -5.29
CA ASP A 186 -11.40 -2.68 -6.33
C ASP A 186 -10.95 -3.08 -7.75
N GLU A 187 -9.63 -3.06 -8.02
CA GLU A 187 -9.10 -3.50 -9.32
C GLU A 187 -9.26 -5.00 -9.54
N ARG A 188 -9.08 -5.83 -8.51
CA ARG A 188 -9.32 -7.27 -8.59
C ARG A 188 -10.77 -7.57 -8.98
N GLN A 189 -11.73 -6.93 -8.31
CA GLN A 189 -13.15 -7.07 -8.63
C GLN A 189 -13.45 -6.56 -10.05
N GLY A 190 -12.85 -5.42 -10.42
CA GLY A 190 -12.96 -4.88 -11.78
C GLY A 190 -12.46 -5.86 -12.84
N ILE A 191 -11.34 -6.55 -12.58
CA ILE A 191 -10.78 -7.59 -13.45
C ILE A 191 -11.78 -8.74 -13.63
N GLU A 192 -12.30 -9.29 -12.53
CA GLU A 192 -13.23 -10.43 -12.59
C GLU A 192 -14.51 -10.06 -13.37
N LEU A 193 -15.08 -8.89 -13.08
CA LEU A 193 -16.25 -8.38 -13.80
C LEU A 193 -15.97 -8.14 -15.28
N ALA A 194 -14.81 -7.59 -15.62
CA ALA A 194 -14.43 -7.28 -17.00
C ALA A 194 -14.19 -8.56 -17.81
N VAL A 195 -13.51 -9.56 -17.24
CA VAL A 195 -13.30 -10.87 -17.88
C VAL A 195 -14.62 -11.59 -18.07
N SER A 196 -15.46 -11.65 -17.04
CA SER A 196 -16.79 -12.24 -17.12
C SER A 196 -17.63 -11.57 -18.20
N ALA A 197 -17.65 -10.24 -18.24
CA ALA A 197 -18.39 -9.48 -19.26
C ALA A 197 -17.86 -9.71 -20.68
N ALA A 198 -16.54 -9.88 -20.87
CA ALA A 198 -15.96 -10.13 -22.18
C ALA A 198 -16.30 -11.53 -22.73
N ILE A 199 -16.43 -12.53 -21.86
CA ILE A 199 -16.70 -13.93 -22.23
C ILE A 199 -18.20 -14.21 -22.33
N HIS A 200 -18.98 -13.75 -21.35
CA HIS A 200 -20.39 -14.12 -21.18
C HIS A 200 -21.38 -12.99 -21.49
N GLY A 201 -20.88 -11.79 -21.80
CA GLY A 201 -21.70 -10.60 -21.95
C GLY A 201 -22.00 -9.91 -20.61
N ARG A 202 -22.57 -8.70 -20.67
CA ARG A 202 -22.87 -7.92 -19.45
C ARG A 202 -24.08 -8.48 -18.72
N ILE A 203 -23.93 -8.66 -17.42
CA ILE A 203 -25.08 -8.79 -16.51
C ILE A 203 -25.79 -7.43 -16.51
N ALA A 204 -27.10 -7.40 -16.77
CA ALA A 204 -27.88 -6.18 -16.60
C ALA A 204 -27.72 -5.72 -15.15
N ARG A 205 -27.15 -4.53 -14.93
CA ARG A 205 -27.06 -3.94 -13.58
C ARG A 205 -28.49 -3.89 -13.02
N PRO A 206 -28.78 -4.52 -11.86
CA PRO A 206 -30.06 -4.29 -11.20
C PRO A 206 -30.20 -2.79 -10.99
N GLY A 207 -31.35 -2.24 -11.39
CA GLY A 207 -31.60 -0.80 -11.44
C GLY A 207 -31.20 -0.09 -10.16
N ARG A 208 -30.61 1.09 -10.32
CA ARG A 208 -30.50 2.10 -9.26
C ARG A 208 -31.88 2.53 -8.81
#